data_AF-A0A6G3ZBR8-F1
#
_entry.id   AF-A0A6G3ZBR8-F1
#
_cell.length_a   1.000
_cell.length_b   1.000
_cell.length_c   1.000
_cell.angle_alpha   90.00
_cell.angle_beta   90.00
_cell.angle_gamma   90.00
#
_symmetry.space_group_name_H-M   'P 1'
#
loop_
_entity.id
_entity.type
_entity.pdbx_description
1 polymer ?
#
loop_
_entity_poly.entity_id
_entity_poly.type
_entity_poly.pdbx_seq_one_letter_code
_entity_poly.pdbx_strand_id
1 'polypeptide(L)'
;HATAKSFKETNWQAIVDLYDLLLPDSRNPVYLLNRIIAFAQINPPGETLAMVRSNQHRLPDNHITKVFIGGLYEKLKKPQLAKESYHLALERTQNELERQFIADKLESL
;
A
#
# COMPACT_ATOMS: atom_id res chain seq x y z
N HIS A 1 -15.72 16.42 12.31
CA HIS A 1 -15.64 17.32 11.14
C HIS A 1 -14.26 17.10 10.51
N ALA A 2 -14.18 16.29 9.45
CA ALA A 2 -12.95 16.06 8.69
C ALA A 2 -13.07 16.81 7.37
N THR A 3 -12.66 18.08 7.37
CA THR A 3 -12.67 18.95 6.20
C THR A 3 -11.36 18.80 5.44
N ALA A 4 -11.27 17.80 4.57
CA ALA A 4 -10.35 17.83 3.42
C ALA A 4 -11.20 17.62 2.17
N LYS A 5 -11.28 18.64 1.30
CA LYS A 5 -12.19 18.64 0.14
C LYS A 5 -11.57 17.95 -1.08
N SER A 6 -10.33 17.44 -0.99
CA SER A 6 -9.75 16.53 -1.98
C SER A 6 -8.60 15.70 -1.40
N PHE A 7 -8.29 14.55 -2.03
CA PHE A 7 -7.14 13.69 -1.71
C PHE A 7 -5.79 14.43 -1.76
N LYS A 8 -5.70 15.53 -2.54
CA LYS A 8 -4.53 16.41 -2.63
C LYS A 8 -4.42 17.41 -1.47
N GLU A 9 -5.52 17.73 -0.80
CA GLU A 9 -5.55 18.61 0.37
C GLU A 9 -5.33 17.85 1.68
N THR A 10 -5.36 16.52 1.64
CA THR A 10 -5.01 15.70 2.80
C THR A 10 -3.56 16.00 3.18
N ASN A 11 -3.36 16.44 4.43
CA ASN A 11 -2.01 16.60 5.00
C ASN A 11 -1.42 15.21 5.29
N TRP A 12 -0.89 14.57 4.25
CA TRP A 12 -0.29 13.25 4.33
C TRP A 12 0.90 13.21 5.28
N GLN A 13 1.67 14.30 5.38
CA GLN A 13 2.76 14.39 6.35
C GLN A 13 2.24 14.26 7.78
N ALA A 14 1.17 14.99 8.14
CA ALA A 14 0.56 14.86 9.45
C ALA A 14 0.04 13.43 9.72
N ILE A 15 -0.45 12.71 8.71
CA ILE A 15 -0.87 11.30 8.86
C ILE A 15 0.35 10.39 9.13
N VAL A 16 1.46 10.61 8.43
CA VAL A 16 2.71 9.87 8.70
C VAL A 16 3.19 10.13 10.13
N ASP A 17 3.23 11.40 10.55
CA ASP A 17 3.66 11.81 11.89
C ASP A 17 2.78 11.16 12.98
N LEU A 18 1.45 11.12 12.77
CA LEU A 18 0.53 10.44 13.68
C LEU A 18 0.84 8.94 13.81
N TYR A 19 1.11 8.25 12.71
CA TYR A 19 1.49 6.83 12.78
C TYR A 19 2.89 6.64 13.41
N ASP A 20 3.82 7.56 13.19
CA ASP A 20 5.14 7.53 13.84
C ASP A 20 5.05 7.66 15.35
N LEU A 21 4.07 8.40 15.87
CA LEU A 21 3.78 8.45 17.31
C LEU A 21 3.15 7.16 17.83
N LEU A 22 2.35 6.45 17.03
CA LEU A 22 1.64 5.23 17.45
C LEU A 22 2.47 3.94 17.33
N LEU A 23 3.42 3.89 16.42
CA LEU A 23 4.17 2.66 16.11
C LEU A 23 5.15 2.17 17.18
N PRO A 24 5.82 3.02 17.97
CA PRO A 24 6.67 2.56 19.07
C PRO A 24 5.90 1.69 20.08
N ASP A 25 4.67 2.10 20.40
CA ASP A 25 3.83 1.44 21.40
C ASP A 25 2.94 0.33 20.80
N SER A 26 2.70 0.36 19.48
CA SER A 26 1.88 -0.64 18.81
C SER A 26 2.69 -1.56 17.88
N ARG A 27 2.67 -2.86 18.18
CA ARG A 27 3.14 -3.90 17.25
C ARG A 27 2.10 -4.23 16.17
N ASN A 28 1.19 -3.31 15.87
CA ASN A 28 0.07 -3.58 14.98
C ASN A 28 0.52 -3.52 13.51
N PRO A 29 0.52 -4.64 12.77
CA PRO A 29 1.00 -4.68 11.39
C PRO A 29 0.13 -3.83 10.45
N VAL A 30 -1.15 -3.60 10.79
CA VAL A 30 -2.04 -2.73 10.02
C VAL A 30 -1.64 -1.26 10.13
N TYR A 31 -1.18 -0.81 11.30
CA TYR A 31 -0.72 0.58 11.46
C TYR A 31 0.54 0.85 10.65
N LEU A 32 1.45 -0.12 10.63
CA LEU A 32 2.66 -0.04 9.81
C LEU A 32 2.33 0.02 8.31
N LEU A 33 1.41 -0.82 7.84
CA LEU A 33 0.97 -0.78 6.45
C LEU A 33 0.34 0.58 6.11
N ASN A 34 -0.57 1.09 6.95
CA ASN A 34 -1.22 2.38 6.72
C ASN A 34 -0.23 3.54 6.72
N ARG A 35 0.78 3.53 7.60
CA ARG A 35 1.87 4.50 7.60
C ARG A 35 2.62 4.50 6.27
N ILE A 36 2.98 3.32 5.76
CA ILE A 36 3.69 3.19 4.49
C ILE A 36 2.82 3.65 3.32
N ILE A 37 1.52 3.38 3.35
CA ILE A 37 0.57 3.89 2.34
C ILE A 37 0.49 5.42 2.36
N ALA A 38 0.48 6.04 3.54
CA ALA A 38 0.52 7.49 3.70
C ALA A 38 1.85 8.08 3.19
N PHE A 39 2.98 7.43 3.53
CA PHE A 39 4.31 7.80 3.04
C PHE A 39 4.37 7.79 1.51
N ALA A 40 3.71 6.83 0.86
CA ALA A 40 3.65 6.71 -0.60
C ALA A 40 2.91 7.84 -1.32
N GLN A 41 2.13 8.65 -0.60
CA GLN A 41 1.41 9.78 -1.19
C GLN A 41 2.29 11.00 -1.39
N ILE A 42 3.38 11.09 -0.62
CA ILE A 42 4.29 12.26 -0.61
C ILE A 42 5.73 11.91 -0.98
N ASN A 43 6.06 10.62 -1.12
CA ASN A 43 7.40 10.17 -1.47
C ASN A 43 7.42 9.34 -2.76
N PRO A 44 8.57 9.26 -3.45
CA PRO A 44 8.72 8.46 -4.65
C PRO A 44 8.39 6.97 -4.40
N PRO A 45 7.86 6.25 -5.40
CA PRO A 45 7.50 4.85 -5.27
C PRO A 45 8.72 3.95 -4.97
N GLY A 46 9.92 4.35 -5.40
CA GLY A 46 11.17 3.61 -5.12
C GLY A 46 11.54 3.60 -3.63
N GLU A 47 11.42 4.76 -2.97
CA GLU A 47 11.68 4.88 -1.52
C GLU A 47 10.62 4.16 -0.71
N THR A 48 9.36 4.27 -1.12
CA THR A 48 8.26 3.53 -0.49
C THR A 48 8.49 2.03 -0.59
N LEU A 49 8.93 1.54 -1.75
CA LEU A 49 9.22 0.11 -1.94
C LEU A 49 10.41 -0.34 -1.08
N ALA A 50 11.44 0.49 -0.90
CA ALA A 50 12.53 0.20 0.01
C ALA A 50 12.04 0.06 1.46
N MET A 51 11.11 0.93 1.88
CA MET A 51 10.47 0.87 3.19
C MET A 51 9.65 -0.41 3.38
N VAL A 52 8.87 -0.82 2.36
CA VAL A 52 8.15 -2.10 2.35
C VAL A 52 9.13 -3.27 2.55
N ARG A 53 10.23 -3.31 1.78
CA ARG A 53 11.21 -4.40 1.84
C ARG A 53 11.87 -4.52 3.21
N SER A 54 12.28 -3.39 3.80
CA SER A 54 12.88 -3.38 5.15
C SER A 54 11.91 -3.83 6.25
N ASN A 55 10.61 -3.73 6.03
CA ASN A 55 9.57 -4.07 6.99
C ASN A 55 8.74 -5.32 6.60
N GLN A 56 9.19 -6.12 5.63
CA GLN A 56 8.40 -7.22 5.06
C GLN A 56 7.89 -8.21 6.12
N HIS A 57 8.69 -8.52 7.14
CA HIS A 57 8.35 -9.43 8.23
C HIS A 57 7.31 -8.88 9.21
N ARG A 58 7.04 -7.57 9.18
CA ARG A 58 6.08 -6.88 10.05
C ARG A 58 4.80 -6.50 9.31
N LEU A 59 4.77 -6.66 7.99
CA LEU A 59 3.61 -6.32 7.18
C LEU A 59 2.60 -7.47 7.17
N PRO A 60 1.29 -7.18 7.10
CA PRO A 60 0.29 -8.22 6.93
C PRO A 60 0.49 -8.98 5.62
N ASP A 61 0.47 -10.31 5.66
CA ASP A 61 0.43 -11.12 4.42
C ASP A 61 -1.00 -11.23 3.89
N ASN A 62 -1.55 -10.12 3.39
CA ASN A 62 -2.91 -10.04 2.87
C ASN A 62 -2.98 -9.39 1.48
N HIS A 63 -4.14 -9.49 0.83
CA HIS A 63 -4.33 -8.98 -0.53
C HIS A 63 -4.07 -7.46 -0.62
N ILE A 64 -4.45 -6.66 0.39
CA ILE A 64 -4.24 -5.20 0.43
C ILE A 64 -2.75 -4.87 0.29
N THR A 65 -1.91 -5.57 1.05
CA THR A 65 -0.45 -5.39 1.00
C THR A 65 0.10 -5.74 -0.38
N LYS A 66 -0.37 -6.84 -0.98
CA LYS A 66 0.06 -7.27 -2.32
C LYS A 66 -0.38 -6.29 -3.42
N VAL A 67 -1.63 -5.80 -3.37
CA VAL A 67 -2.16 -4.78 -4.29
C VAL A 67 -1.35 -3.50 -4.20
N PHE A 68 -1.07 -3.04 -2.98
CA PHE A 68 -0.27 -1.84 -2.77
C PHE A 68 1.14 -1.96 -3.38
N ILE A 69 1.81 -3.10 -3.18
CA ILE A 69 3.11 -3.39 -3.79
C ILE A 69 3.03 -3.42 -5.32
N GLY A 70 1.99 -4.04 -5.89
CA GLY A 70 1.74 -4.06 -7.33
C GLY A 70 1.64 -2.64 -7.91
N GLY A 71 0.88 -1.77 -7.25
CA GLY A 71 0.75 -0.36 -7.64
C GLY A 71 2.06 0.44 -7.53
N LEU A 72 2.97 0.09 -6.62
CA LEU A 72 4.32 0.69 -6.59
C LEU A 72 5.15 0.24 -7.79
N TYR A 73 5.07 -1.03 -8.17
CA TYR A 73 5.77 -1.54 -9.36
C TYR A 73 5.22 -0.96 -10.67
N GLU A 74 3.90 -0.72 -10.77
CA GLU A 74 3.29 0.05 -11.87
C GLU A 74 3.93 1.43 -12.02
N LYS A 75 3.94 2.21 -10.94
CA LYS A 75 4.52 3.56 -10.93
C LYS A 75 6.02 3.56 -11.29
N LEU A 76 6.71 2.45 -11.02
CA LEU A 76 8.11 2.23 -11.37
C LEU A 76 8.32 1.64 -12.77
N LYS A 77 7.26 1.46 -13.57
CA LYS A 77 7.29 0.84 -14.91
C LYS A 77 7.92 -0.56 -14.90
N LYS A 78 7.58 -1.36 -13.88
CA LYS A 78 8.03 -2.76 -13.73
C LYS A 78 6.82 -3.72 -13.85
N PRO A 79 6.24 -3.91 -15.05
CA PRO A 79 4.96 -4.59 -15.21
C PRO A 79 5.00 -6.06 -14.80
N GLN A 80 6.11 -6.78 -15.00
CA GLN A 80 6.22 -8.19 -14.56
C GLN A 80 6.08 -8.34 -13.04
N LEU A 81 6.78 -7.49 -12.27
CA LEU A 81 6.69 -7.50 -10.81
C LEU A 81 5.32 -7.03 -10.30
N ALA A 82 4.67 -6.12 -11.03
CA ALA A 82 3.29 -5.72 -10.74
C ALA A 82 2.32 -6.90 -10.94
N LYS A 83 2.43 -7.63 -12.07
CA LYS A 83 1.63 -8.83 -12.35
C LYS A 83 1.78 -9.89 -11.27
N GLU A 84 3.02 -10.22 -10.90
CA GLU A 84 3.32 -11.17 -9.82
C GLU A 84 2.64 -10.76 -8.50
N SER A 85 2.72 -9.47 -8.16
CA SER A 85 2.10 -8.94 -6.94
C SER A 85 0.57 -9.05 -6.97
N TYR A 86 -0.08 -8.78 -8.10
CA TYR A 86 -1.53 -8.91 -8.22
C TYR A 86 -2.01 -10.35 -8.24
N HIS A 87 -1.26 -11.27 -8.86
CA HIS A 87 -1.57 -12.69 -8.74
C HIS A 87 -1.52 -13.17 -7.28
N LEU A 88 -0.48 -12.77 -6.54
CA LEU A 88 -0.41 -13.03 -5.09
C LEU A 88 -1.57 -12.38 -4.33
N ALA A 89 -2.06 -11.22 -4.76
CA ALA A 89 -3.23 -10.60 -4.15
C ALA A 89 -4.50 -11.43 -4.36
N LEU A 90 -4.72 -11.97 -5.55
CA LEU A 90 -5.86 -12.84 -5.88
C LEU A 90 -5.87 -14.12 -5.05
N GLU A 91 -4.70 -14.68 -4.74
CA GLU A 91 -4.58 -15.84 -3.84
C GLU A 91 -4.94 -15.53 -2.38
N ARG A 92 -4.95 -14.24 -1.98
CA ARG A 92 -5.15 -13.79 -0.59
C ARG A 92 -6.51 -13.15 -0.36
N THR A 93 -7.41 -13.17 -1.35
CA THR A 93 -8.80 -12.74 -1.18
C THR A 93 -9.80 -13.78 -1.71
N GLN A 94 -10.90 -13.93 -0.98
CA GLN A 94 -12.07 -14.72 -1.37
C GLN A 94 -13.27 -13.82 -1.72
N ASN A 95 -13.11 -12.50 -1.61
CA ASN A 95 -14.17 -11.54 -1.89
C ASN A 95 -14.21 -11.23 -3.39
N GLU A 96 -15.34 -11.53 -4.03
CA GLU A 96 -15.48 -11.39 -5.48
C GLU A 96 -15.31 -9.94 -5.97
N LEU A 97 -15.73 -8.95 -5.18
CA LEU A 97 -15.54 -7.54 -5.54
C LEU A 97 -14.06 -7.15 -5.54
N GLU A 98 -13.29 -7.65 -4.57
CA GLU A 98 -11.85 -7.42 -4.51
C GLU A 98 -11.12 -8.16 -5.64
N ARG A 99 -11.55 -9.40 -5.94
CA ARG A 99 -11.01 -10.18 -7.06
C ARG A 99 -11.22 -9.49 -8.40
N GLN A 100 -12.42 -8.99 -8.66
CA GLN A 100 -12.71 -8.22 -9.88
C GLN A 100 -11.83 -6.97 -9.96
N PHE A 101 -11.73 -6.19 -8.89
CA PHE A 101 -10.85 -5.02 -8.85
C PHE A 101 -9.39 -5.37 -9.17
N ILE A 102 -8.87 -6.48 -8.64
CA ILE A 102 -7.49 -6.92 -8.91
C ILE A 102 -7.34 -7.43 -10.36
N ALA A 103 -8.37 -8.09 -10.91
CA ALA A 103 -8.38 -8.51 -12.32
C ALA A 103 -8.33 -7.29 -13.25
N ASP A 104 -9.13 -6.26 -12.98
CA ASP A 104 -9.12 -5.01 -13.76
C ASP A 104 -7.74 -4.33 -13.71
N LYS A 105 -7.04 -4.42 -12.56
CA LYS A 105 -5.65 -3.98 -12.44
C LYS A 105 -4.69 -4.78 -13.31
N LEU A 106 -4.82 -6.10 -13.34
CA LEU A 106 -4.00 -6.97 -14.21
C LEU A 106 -4.22 -6.70 -15.70
N GLU A 107 -5.44 -6.40 -16.11
CA GLU A 107 -5.79 -6.10 -17.51
C GLU A 107 -5.28 -4.73 -17.96
N SER A 108 -5.10 -3.78 -17.03
CA SER A 108 -4.66 -2.41 -17.33
C SER A 108 -3.13 -2.18 -17.26
N LEU A 109 -2.35 -3.23 -16.99
CA LEU A 109 -0.88 -3.22 -16.92
C LEU A 109 -0.18 -3.20 -18.28
#